data_AF-A0A844H8I8-F1
#
_entry.id   AF-A0A844H8I8-F1
#
_cell.length_a   1.000
_cell.length_b   1.000
_cell.length_c   1.000
_cell.angle_alpha   90.00
_cell.angle_beta   90.00
_cell.angle_gamma   90.00
#
_symmetry.space_group_name_H-M   'P 1'
#
loop_
_entity.id
_entity.type
_entity.pdbx_description
1 polymer ?
#
loop_
_entity_poly.entity_id
_entity_poly.type
_entity_poly.pdbx_seq_one_letter_code
_entity_poly.pdbx_strand_id
1 'polypeptide(L)'
;MRFLLRTLGGLWSLLMILLTLASLALSVAMTIFPAVLGAVATGVEAMTGRKTVVTQARARETRLLSELEAERVARRTETAALRRELAEHAVPYRGTRVAMREAVHDTAERVARRSSVAAGRTLGSTVGEALPVVGVGVIVAATAWELRDSCELMKDMRALDAAFNPDDPVSEDEICGLKPPTRDEVWQAVRNSPGAAWDSARGLYGELPEISLSASYDWTLARLSGIWDWSGDDVAAPDLAAPPPKGGTPE
;
A
#
# COMPACT_ATOMS: atom_id res chain seq x y z
N MET A 1 -94.80 -18.38 -23.59
CA MET A 1 -94.10 -17.63 -22.51
C MET A 1 -93.01 -18.44 -21.79
N ARG A 2 -93.21 -19.72 -21.43
CA ARG A 2 -92.18 -20.57 -20.77
C ARG A 2 -90.87 -20.80 -21.56
N PHE A 3 -90.91 -20.80 -22.88
CA PHE A 3 -89.70 -20.99 -23.72
C PHE A 3 -88.79 -19.75 -23.75
N LEU A 4 -89.38 -18.55 -23.81
CA LEU A 4 -88.66 -17.26 -23.81
C LEU A 4 -87.95 -16.97 -22.48
N LEU A 5 -88.57 -17.32 -21.34
CA LEU A 5 -87.93 -17.21 -20.02
C LEU A 5 -86.74 -18.19 -19.85
N ARG A 6 -86.78 -19.33 -20.55
CA ARG A 6 -85.76 -20.38 -20.45
C ARG A 6 -84.54 -20.07 -21.34
N THR A 7 -84.75 -19.46 -22.51
CA THR A 7 -83.65 -18.96 -23.37
C THR A 7 -82.98 -17.72 -22.77
N LEU A 8 -83.74 -16.83 -22.12
CA LEU A 8 -83.18 -15.66 -21.42
C LEU A 8 -82.32 -16.08 -20.22
N GLY A 9 -82.76 -17.07 -19.44
CA GLY A 9 -81.98 -17.63 -18.33
C GLY A 9 -80.71 -18.36 -18.77
N GLY A 10 -80.75 -19.06 -19.91
CA GLY A 10 -79.56 -19.70 -20.50
C GLY A 10 -78.53 -18.69 -20.98
N LEU A 11 -78.96 -17.60 -21.64
CA LEU A 11 -78.08 -16.54 -22.11
C LEU A 11 -77.43 -15.78 -20.93
N TRP A 12 -78.21 -15.53 -19.87
CA TRP A 12 -77.71 -14.90 -18.65
C TRP A 12 -76.72 -15.80 -17.89
N SER A 13 -76.98 -17.11 -17.84
CA SER A 13 -76.06 -18.10 -17.25
C SER A 13 -74.73 -18.16 -18.02
N LEU A 14 -74.78 -18.19 -19.36
CA LEU A 14 -73.58 -18.15 -20.20
C LEU A 14 -72.77 -16.85 -20.01
N LEU A 15 -73.45 -15.71 -19.89
CA LEU A 15 -72.81 -14.43 -19.60
C LEU A 15 -72.10 -14.44 -18.23
N MET A 16 -72.74 -14.99 -17.19
CA MET A 16 -72.13 -15.10 -15.87
C MET A 16 -70.93 -16.06 -15.85
N ILE A 17 -71.00 -17.18 -16.58
CA ILE A 17 -69.87 -18.11 -16.74
C ILE A 17 -68.70 -17.46 -17.48
N LEU A 18 -68.95 -16.67 -18.53
CA LEU A 18 -67.91 -15.92 -19.23
C LEU A 18 -67.25 -14.88 -18.32
N LEU A 19 -68.04 -14.18 -17.49
CA LEU A 19 -67.54 -13.21 -16.52
C LEU A 19 -66.65 -13.85 -15.45
N THR A 20 -67.02 -15.03 -14.93
CA THR A 20 -66.20 -15.72 -13.93
C THR A 20 -64.89 -16.24 -14.52
N LEU A 21 -64.94 -16.81 -15.73
CA LEU A 21 -63.74 -17.23 -16.46
C LEU A 21 -62.82 -16.05 -16.76
N ALA A 22 -63.36 -14.90 -17.17
CA ALA A 22 -62.59 -13.69 -17.41
C ALA A 22 -61.94 -13.15 -16.11
N SER A 23 -62.67 -13.16 -14.99
CA SER A 23 -62.14 -12.75 -13.68
C SER A 23 -61.00 -13.67 -13.19
N LEU A 24 -61.15 -14.98 -13.37
CA LEU A 24 -60.12 -15.96 -13.03
C LEU A 24 -58.88 -15.80 -13.91
N ALA A 25 -59.07 -15.67 -15.23
CA ALA A 25 -57.99 -15.46 -16.18
C ALA A 25 -57.22 -14.15 -15.89
N LEU A 26 -57.93 -13.08 -15.55
CA LEU A 26 -57.31 -11.80 -15.19
C LEU A 26 -56.50 -11.90 -13.88
N SER A 27 -57.00 -12.65 -12.90
CA SER A 27 -56.31 -12.89 -11.63
C SER A 27 -54.99 -13.66 -11.84
N VAL A 28 -55.00 -14.70 -12.67
CA VAL A 28 -53.79 -15.45 -13.04
C VAL A 28 -52.83 -14.59 -13.88
N ALA A 29 -53.35 -13.77 -14.80
CA ALA A 29 -52.51 -12.88 -15.60
C ALA A 29 -51.80 -11.81 -14.76
N MET A 30 -52.46 -11.29 -13.70
CA MET A 30 -51.86 -10.31 -12.79
C MET A 30 -50.69 -10.85 -11.97
N THR A 31 -50.70 -12.14 -11.61
CA THR A 31 -49.60 -12.72 -10.82
C THR A 31 -48.39 -13.10 -11.68
N ILE A 32 -48.62 -13.47 -12.94
CA ILE A 32 -47.56 -13.94 -13.84
C ILE A 32 -46.92 -12.77 -14.61
N PHE A 33 -47.68 -11.73 -14.96
CA PHE A 33 -47.20 -10.65 -15.83
C PHE A 33 -47.31 -9.27 -15.18
N PRO A 34 -46.19 -8.69 -14.70
CA PRO A 34 -46.14 -7.33 -14.13
C PRO A 34 -46.62 -6.22 -15.08
N ALA A 35 -46.63 -6.49 -16.40
CA ALA A 35 -47.16 -5.62 -17.43
C ALA A 35 -48.70 -5.49 -17.36
N VAL A 36 -49.41 -6.57 -17.02
CA VAL A 36 -50.89 -6.58 -16.91
C VAL A 36 -51.34 -5.75 -15.72
N LEU A 37 -50.62 -5.83 -14.59
CA LEU A 37 -50.82 -4.94 -13.43
C LEU A 37 -50.66 -3.47 -13.81
N GLY A 38 -49.68 -3.15 -14.66
CA GLY A 38 -49.49 -1.79 -15.19
C GLY A 38 -50.67 -1.31 -16.02
N ALA A 39 -51.16 -2.14 -16.95
CA ALA A 39 -52.28 -1.79 -17.83
C ALA A 39 -53.60 -1.62 -17.06
N VAL A 40 -53.87 -2.48 -16.09
CA VAL A 40 -55.07 -2.35 -15.22
C VAL A 40 -54.95 -1.12 -14.32
N ALA A 41 -53.77 -0.84 -13.76
CA ALA A 41 -53.52 0.37 -12.98
C ALA A 41 -53.76 1.66 -13.79
N THR A 42 -53.31 1.71 -15.04
CA THR A 42 -53.60 2.85 -15.94
C THR A 42 -55.10 2.99 -16.26
N GLY A 43 -55.81 1.86 -16.40
CA GLY A 43 -57.26 1.86 -16.60
C GLY A 43 -58.03 2.37 -15.38
N VAL A 44 -57.62 1.96 -14.17
CA VAL A 44 -58.20 2.44 -12.91
C VAL A 44 -57.89 3.92 -12.69
N GLU A 45 -56.68 4.39 -13.02
CA GLU A 45 -56.33 5.82 -12.96
C GLU A 45 -57.18 6.66 -13.90
N ALA A 46 -57.43 6.20 -15.13
CA ALA A 46 -58.27 6.90 -16.09
C ALA A 46 -59.73 7.02 -15.64
N MET A 47 -60.27 6.00 -14.94
CA MET A 47 -61.64 6.03 -14.43
C MET A 47 -61.80 6.76 -13.10
N THR A 48 -60.82 6.67 -12.21
CA THR A 48 -60.95 7.14 -10.81
C THR A 48 -60.18 8.43 -10.52
N GLY A 49 -59.25 8.83 -11.40
CA GLY A 49 -58.38 9.99 -11.21
C GLY A 49 -57.34 9.85 -10.09
N ARG A 50 -57.24 8.69 -9.42
CA ARG A 50 -56.33 8.46 -8.29
C ARG A 50 -55.12 7.63 -8.72
N LYS A 51 -53.91 8.15 -8.45
CA LYS A 51 -52.65 7.42 -8.71
C LYS A 51 -52.57 6.15 -7.86
N THR A 52 -52.17 5.06 -8.49
CA THR A 52 -52.00 3.75 -7.85
C THR A 52 -50.62 3.60 -7.20
N VAL A 53 -50.48 2.68 -6.24
CA VAL A 53 -49.19 2.41 -5.57
C VAL A 53 -48.13 1.91 -6.54
N VAL A 54 -48.52 1.17 -7.60
CA VAL A 54 -47.59 0.63 -8.60
C VAL A 54 -46.99 1.74 -9.46
N THR A 55 -47.80 2.70 -9.93
CA THR A 55 -47.28 3.84 -10.68
C THR A 55 -46.42 4.75 -9.80
N GLN A 56 -46.79 4.91 -8.52
CA GLN A 56 -45.98 5.62 -7.54
C GLN A 56 -44.64 4.93 -7.24
N ALA A 57 -44.60 3.61 -7.12
CA ALA A 57 -43.37 2.84 -6.90
C ALA A 57 -42.41 2.96 -8.10
N ARG A 58 -42.92 2.80 -9.33
CA ARG A 58 -42.13 2.99 -10.57
C ARG A 58 -41.61 4.42 -10.71
N ALA A 59 -42.43 5.42 -10.37
CA ALA A 59 -42.00 6.82 -10.35
C ALA A 59 -40.90 7.08 -9.30
N ARG A 60 -40.94 6.37 -8.16
CA ARG A 60 -39.90 6.47 -7.14
C ARG A 60 -38.60 5.81 -7.56
N GLU A 61 -38.66 4.63 -8.18
CA GLU A 61 -37.49 3.92 -8.68
C GLU A 61 -36.78 4.72 -9.79
N THR A 62 -37.54 5.20 -10.78
CA THR A 62 -36.99 6.06 -11.85
C THR A 62 -36.35 7.33 -11.30
N ARG A 63 -36.96 7.95 -10.27
CA ARG A 63 -36.38 9.09 -9.57
C ARG A 63 -35.06 8.73 -8.88
N LEU A 64 -35.01 7.62 -8.14
CA LEU A 64 -33.79 7.18 -7.45
C LEU A 64 -32.66 6.83 -8.43
N LEU A 65 -32.99 6.17 -9.55
CA LEU A 65 -32.00 5.88 -10.60
C LEU A 65 -31.44 7.18 -11.20
N SER A 66 -32.31 8.15 -11.50
CA SER A 66 -31.88 9.45 -12.01
C SER A 66 -31.02 10.22 -11.00
N GLU A 67 -31.32 10.11 -9.70
CA GLU A 67 -30.56 10.73 -8.62
C GLU A 67 -29.19 10.08 -8.46
N LEU A 68 -29.10 8.75 -8.53
CA LEU A 68 -27.84 8.01 -8.48
C LEU A 68 -26.96 8.29 -9.71
N GLU A 69 -27.57 8.40 -10.89
CA GLU A 69 -26.85 8.80 -12.11
C GLU A 69 -26.32 10.23 -12.00
N ALA A 70 -27.14 11.17 -11.51
CA ALA A 70 -26.72 12.53 -11.25
C ALA A 70 -25.57 12.58 -10.22
N GLU A 71 -25.65 11.81 -9.13
CA GLU A 71 -24.59 11.74 -8.11
C GLU A 71 -23.30 11.15 -8.68
N ARG A 72 -23.39 10.08 -9.48
CA ARG A 72 -22.23 9.48 -10.14
C ARG A 72 -21.57 10.44 -11.12
N VAL A 73 -22.34 11.19 -11.89
CA VAL A 73 -21.82 12.23 -12.78
C VAL A 73 -21.16 13.33 -11.96
N ALA A 74 -21.82 13.82 -10.90
CA ALA A 74 -21.27 14.84 -10.01
C ALA A 74 -19.93 14.41 -9.40
N ARG A 75 -19.83 13.20 -8.82
CA ARG A 75 -18.56 12.64 -8.31
C ARG A 75 -17.49 12.53 -9.39
N ARG A 76 -17.85 12.09 -10.60
CA ARG A 76 -16.90 12.01 -11.71
C ARG A 76 -16.38 13.39 -12.13
N THR A 77 -17.26 14.39 -12.14
CA THR A 77 -16.85 15.76 -12.46
C THR A 77 -15.97 16.36 -11.37
N GLU A 78 -16.30 16.14 -10.10
CA GLU A 78 -15.51 16.60 -8.95
C GLU A 78 -14.12 15.95 -8.94
N THR A 79 -14.06 14.62 -9.10
CA THR A 79 -12.78 13.90 -9.18
C THR A 79 -11.95 14.31 -10.41
N ALA A 80 -12.58 14.63 -11.54
CA ALA A 80 -11.89 15.16 -12.71
C ALA A 80 -11.36 16.58 -12.49
N ALA A 81 -12.12 17.44 -11.80
CA ALA A 81 -11.69 18.79 -11.44
C ALA A 81 -10.51 18.77 -10.48
N LEU A 82 -10.60 17.98 -9.39
CA LEU A 82 -9.50 17.78 -8.44
C LEU A 82 -8.25 17.23 -9.12
N ARG A 83 -8.39 16.29 -10.06
CA ARG A 83 -7.25 15.79 -10.84
C ARG A 83 -6.61 16.86 -11.73
N ARG A 84 -7.40 17.78 -12.30
CA ARG A 84 -6.85 18.91 -13.07
C ARG A 84 -6.11 19.89 -12.17
N GLU A 85 -6.68 20.23 -11.02
CA GLU A 85 -6.03 21.09 -10.03
C GLU A 85 -4.71 20.48 -9.53
N LEU A 86 -4.68 19.17 -9.28
CA LEU A 86 -3.45 18.44 -8.94
C LEU A 86 -2.44 18.40 -10.10
N ALA A 87 -2.92 18.37 -11.35
CA ALA A 87 -2.06 18.40 -12.54
C ALA A 87 -1.45 19.80 -12.79
N GLU A 88 -2.15 20.87 -12.43
CA GLU A 88 -1.59 22.23 -12.39
C GLU A 88 -0.43 22.32 -11.39
N HIS A 89 -0.52 21.57 -10.28
CA HIS A 89 0.54 21.44 -9.28
C HIS A 89 1.44 20.22 -9.54
N ALA A 90 1.62 19.84 -10.80
CA ALA A 90 2.54 18.76 -11.14
C ALA A 90 4.00 19.24 -11.12
N VAL A 91 4.87 18.44 -10.51
CA VAL A 91 6.31 18.67 -10.42
C VAL A 91 7.08 17.62 -11.25
N PRO A 92 8.24 17.97 -11.83
CA PRO A 92 9.11 16.99 -12.45
C PRO A 92 9.73 16.10 -11.35
N TYR A 93 9.40 14.82 -11.37
CA TYR A 93 9.87 13.83 -10.41
C TYR A 93 10.32 12.57 -11.15
N ARG A 94 11.61 12.21 -11.00
CA ARG A 94 12.21 10.99 -11.58
C ARG A 94 11.94 10.79 -13.08
N GLY A 95 12.05 11.87 -13.85
CA GLY A 95 11.84 11.85 -15.31
C GLY A 95 10.36 11.86 -15.75
N THR A 96 9.42 11.98 -14.81
CA THR A 96 7.98 12.06 -15.10
C THR A 96 7.34 13.25 -14.41
N ARG A 97 6.21 13.75 -14.93
CA ARG A 97 5.43 14.78 -14.23
C ARG A 97 4.37 14.10 -13.38
N VAL A 98 4.41 14.33 -12.08
CA VAL A 98 3.47 13.77 -11.11
C VAL A 98 2.95 14.86 -10.19
N ALA A 99 1.80 14.64 -9.55
CA ALA A 99 1.31 15.59 -8.55
C ALA A 99 2.28 15.68 -7.36
N MET A 100 2.45 16.86 -6.75
CA MET A 100 3.32 17.04 -5.58
C MET A 100 3.06 16.01 -4.46
N ARG A 101 1.78 15.75 -4.15
CA ARG A 101 1.37 14.75 -3.16
C ARG A 101 1.90 13.35 -3.51
N GLU A 102 1.89 13.01 -4.79
CA GLU A 102 2.35 11.71 -5.27
C GLU A 102 3.87 11.59 -5.11
N ALA A 103 4.64 12.62 -5.50
CA ALA A 103 6.09 12.65 -5.32
C ALA A 103 6.50 12.47 -3.84
N VAL A 104 5.80 13.17 -2.93
CA VAL A 104 6.02 13.04 -1.47
C VAL A 104 5.63 11.65 -0.98
N HIS A 105 4.47 11.14 -1.36
CA HIS A 105 3.99 9.82 -0.93
C HIS A 105 4.94 8.71 -1.39
N ASP A 106 5.33 8.71 -2.66
CA ASP A 106 6.22 7.73 -3.27
C ASP A 106 7.63 7.76 -2.64
N THR A 107 8.12 8.95 -2.29
CA THR A 107 9.37 9.09 -1.51
C THR A 107 9.21 8.51 -0.11
N ALA A 108 8.14 8.88 0.61
CA ALA A 108 7.89 8.41 1.97
C ALA A 108 7.73 6.89 2.04
N GLU A 109 7.05 6.27 1.09
CA GLU A 109 6.88 4.82 1.01
C GLU A 109 8.23 4.11 0.83
N ARG A 110 9.09 4.61 -0.07
CA ARG A 110 10.44 4.06 -0.26
C ARG A 110 11.30 4.18 0.97
N VAL A 111 11.30 5.36 1.61
CA VAL A 111 12.04 5.58 2.86
C VAL A 111 11.54 4.61 3.93
N ALA A 112 10.23 4.52 4.14
CA ALA A 112 9.65 3.61 5.14
C ALA A 112 10.00 2.14 4.87
N ARG A 113 9.92 1.69 3.62
CA ARG A 113 10.28 0.33 3.21
C ARG A 113 11.77 0.06 3.38
N ARG A 114 12.65 1.01 3.05
CA ARG A 114 14.11 0.83 3.22
C ARG A 114 14.50 0.84 4.68
N SER A 115 13.98 1.79 5.46
CA SER A 115 14.25 1.88 6.90
C SER A 115 13.82 0.63 7.67
N SER A 116 12.68 0.01 7.30
CA SER A 116 12.25 -1.24 7.95
C SER A 116 13.19 -2.41 7.64
N VAL A 117 13.66 -2.53 6.39
CA VAL A 117 14.65 -3.55 6.00
C VAL A 117 16.00 -3.31 6.66
N ALA A 118 16.48 -2.07 6.69
CA ALA A 118 17.75 -1.68 7.32
C ALA A 118 17.73 -1.96 8.83
N ALA A 119 16.64 -1.61 9.52
CA ALA A 119 16.46 -1.92 10.94
C ALA A 119 16.48 -3.43 11.18
N GLY A 120 15.81 -4.22 10.32
CA GLY A 120 15.85 -5.68 10.41
C GLY A 120 17.26 -6.27 10.24
N ARG A 121 18.07 -5.72 9.32
CA ARG A 121 19.48 -6.13 9.15
C ARG A 121 20.34 -5.79 10.35
N THR A 122 20.19 -4.59 10.89
CA THR A 122 20.93 -4.11 12.08
C THR A 122 20.64 -4.98 13.30
N LEU A 123 19.36 -5.26 13.55
CA LEU A 123 18.95 -6.15 14.66
C LEU A 123 19.39 -7.59 14.43
N GLY A 124 19.33 -8.06 13.18
CA GLY A 124 19.77 -9.40 12.80
C GLY A 124 21.29 -9.59 12.89
N SER A 125 22.09 -8.56 12.59
CA SER A 125 23.55 -8.62 12.64
C SER A 125 24.09 -8.62 14.06
N THR A 126 23.37 -8.05 15.03
CA THR A 126 23.80 -7.93 16.43
C THR A 126 24.30 -9.27 17.02
N VAL A 127 23.62 -10.39 16.73
CA VAL A 127 24.03 -11.71 17.22
C VAL A 127 25.32 -12.18 16.55
N GLY A 128 25.50 -11.88 15.26
CA GLY A 128 26.71 -12.18 14.51
C GLY A 128 27.90 -11.33 14.93
N GLU A 129 27.67 -10.05 15.25
CA GLU A 129 28.68 -9.11 15.74
C GLU A 129 29.25 -9.52 17.10
N ALA A 130 28.44 -10.19 17.93
CA ALA A 130 28.86 -10.70 19.24
C ALA A 130 29.76 -11.94 19.15
N LEU A 131 29.85 -12.61 18.00
CA LEU A 131 30.71 -13.78 17.83
C LEU A 131 32.19 -13.36 17.82
N PRO A 132 33.05 -13.96 18.66
CA PRO A 132 34.47 -13.67 18.66
C PRO A 132 35.09 -13.93 17.29
N VAL A 133 36.05 -13.09 16.88
CA VAL A 133 36.83 -13.19 15.62
C VAL A 133 36.00 -12.93 14.36
N VAL A 134 34.89 -13.64 14.15
CA VAL A 134 34.06 -13.47 12.94
C VAL A 134 33.14 -12.25 13.00
N GLY A 135 32.82 -11.76 14.21
CA GLY A 135 31.96 -10.60 14.41
C GLY A 135 32.48 -9.32 13.78
N VAL A 136 33.81 -9.14 13.68
CA VAL A 136 34.41 -7.99 12.96
C VAL A 136 34.06 -8.00 11.47
N GLY A 137 34.01 -9.18 10.85
CA GLY A 137 33.55 -9.32 9.47
C GLY A 137 32.07 -8.99 9.32
N VAL A 138 31.25 -9.36 10.32
CA VAL A 138 29.82 -9.00 10.35
C VAL A 138 29.63 -7.49 10.51
N ILE A 139 30.39 -6.83 11.41
CA ILE A 139 30.38 -5.38 11.59
C ILE A 139 30.69 -4.68 10.26
N VAL A 140 31.81 -5.03 9.62
CA VAL A 140 32.21 -4.42 8.34
C VAL A 140 31.14 -4.62 7.27
N ALA A 141 30.55 -5.81 7.18
CA ALA A 141 29.47 -6.07 6.23
C ALA A 141 28.19 -5.27 6.56
N ALA A 142 27.82 -5.15 7.84
CA ALA A 142 26.67 -4.35 8.28
C ALA A 142 26.90 -2.86 7.96
N THR A 143 28.06 -2.31 8.30
CA THR A 143 28.46 -0.93 7.97
C THR A 143 28.43 -0.68 6.46
N ALA A 144 28.90 -1.64 5.65
CA ALA A 144 28.83 -1.54 4.19
C ALA A 144 27.38 -1.43 3.68
N TRP A 145 26.46 -2.21 4.25
CA TRP A 145 25.03 -2.11 3.94
C TRP A 145 24.40 -0.81 4.44
N GLU A 146 24.77 -0.33 5.63
CA GLU A 146 24.29 0.95 6.18
C GLU A 146 24.70 2.15 5.31
N LEU A 147 25.95 2.20 4.86
CA LEU A 147 26.44 3.24 3.95
C LEU A 147 25.69 3.24 2.62
N ARG A 148 25.43 2.04 2.08
CA ARG A 148 24.63 1.89 0.86
C ARG A 148 23.19 2.37 1.06
N ASP A 149 22.53 1.92 2.12
CA ASP A 149 21.14 2.28 2.39
C ASP A 149 21.02 3.80 2.65
N SER A 150 22.03 4.41 3.26
CA SER A 150 22.13 5.87 3.47
C SER A 150 22.33 6.62 2.16
N CYS A 151 23.18 6.12 1.25
CA CYS A 151 23.34 6.70 -0.10
C CYS A 151 22.01 6.65 -0.88
N GLU A 152 21.30 5.52 -0.83
CA GLU A 152 19.99 5.39 -1.50
C GLU A 152 18.91 6.28 -0.86
N LEU A 153 18.97 6.51 0.46
CA LEU A 153 18.13 7.50 1.13
C LEU A 153 18.41 8.92 0.63
N MET A 154 19.69 9.29 0.49
CA MET A 154 20.06 10.62 -0.03
C MET A 154 19.61 10.82 -1.48
N LYS A 155 19.71 9.79 -2.33
CA LYS A 155 19.16 9.83 -3.69
C LYS A 155 17.65 10.05 -3.70
N ASP A 156 16.93 9.38 -2.81
CA ASP A 156 15.48 9.55 -2.69
C ASP A 156 15.11 10.99 -2.24
N MET A 157 15.85 11.54 -1.27
CA MET A 157 15.67 12.92 -0.81
C MET A 157 16.04 13.93 -1.90
N ARG A 158 17.17 13.75 -2.59
CA ARG A 158 17.60 14.60 -3.72
C ARG A 158 16.58 14.58 -4.85
N ALA A 159 16.02 13.43 -5.19
CA ALA A 159 14.99 13.34 -6.23
C ALA A 159 13.71 14.12 -5.86
N LEU A 160 13.34 14.09 -4.58
CA LEU A 160 12.21 14.87 -4.07
C LEU A 160 12.54 16.37 -4.05
N ASP A 161 13.71 16.72 -3.52
CA ASP A 161 14.16 18.09 -3.40
C ASP A 161 14.32 18.75 -4.77
N ALA A 162 14.91 18.08 -5.76
CA ALA A 162 14.98 18.56 -7.14
C ALA A 162 13.61 18.79 -7.79
N ALA A 163 12.55 18.12 -7.31
CA ALA A 163 11.20 18.35 -7.80
C ALA A 163 10.58 19.64 -7.25
N PHE A 164 10.99 20.07 -6.05
CA PHE A 164 10.49 21.29 -5.38
C PHE A 164 11.43 22.49 -5.51
N ASN A 165 12.74 22.25 -5.57
CA ASN A 165 13.83 23.21 -5.62
C ASN A 165 14.77 22.89 -6.80
N PRO A 166 14.31 23.05 -8.04
CA PRO A 166 15.07 22.63 -9.23
C PRO A 166 16.37 23.42 -9.44
N ASP A 167 16.47 24.63 -8.91
CA ASP A 167 17.62 25.53 -9.10
C ASP A 167 18.77 25.24 -8.13
N ASP A 168 18.52 24.57 -7.01
CA ASP A 168 19.52 24.25 -5.98
C ASP A 168 19.21 22.94 -5.24
N PRO A 169 19.29 21.78 -5.91
CA PRO A 169 18.98 20.50 -5.29
C PRO A 169 20.10 20.00 -4.37
N VAL A 170 19.74 19.51 -3.18
CA VAL A 170 20.66 18.91 -2.19
C VAL A 170 21.55 17.83 -2.80
N SER A 171 22.87 17.90 -2.59
CA SER A 171 23.85 16.94 -3.10
C SER A 171 23.78 15.58 -2.40
N GLU A 172 24.03 14.50 -3.15
CA GLU A 172 24.11 13.12 -2.62
C GLU A 172 25.54 12.62 -2.37
N ASP A 173 26.54 13.39 -2.81
CA ASP A 173 27.93 12.94 -2.97
C ASP A 173 28.65 12.65 -1.63
N GLU A 174 28.27 13.34 -0.56
CA GLU A 174 28.94 13.22 0.74
C GLU A 174 28.83 11.81 1.34
N ILE A 175 27.70 11.13 1.13
CA ILE A 175 27.45 9.79 1.69
C ILE A 175 27.78 8.69 0.67
N CYS A 176 27.42 8.89 -0.60
CA CYS A 176 27.61 7.87 -1.64
C CYS A 176 29.08 7.57 -1.96
N GLY A 177 30.01 8.45 -1.57
CA GLY A 177 31.46 8.26 -1.75
C GLY A 177 32.18 7.57 -0.58
N LEU A 178 31.51 7.31 0.54
CA LEU A 178 32.14 6.72 1.73
C LEU A 178 32.47 5.24 1.49
N LYS A 179 33.71 4.86 1.83
CA LYS A 179 34.15 3.46 1.80
C LYS A 179 34.16 2.89 3.21
N PRO A 180 33.48 1.76 3.47
CA PRO A 180 33.61 1.08 4.75
C PRO A 180 35.04 0.56 4.91
N PRO A 181 35.57 0.52 6.15
CA PRO A 181 36.88 -0.09 6.40
C PRO A 181 36.82 -1.58 6.12
N THR A 182 37.96 -2.18 5.83
CA THR A 182 38.09 -3.64 5.67
C THR A 182 38.13 -4.34 7.02
N ARG A 183 37.82 -5.64 7.01
CA ARG A 183 37.91 -6.52 8.20
C ARG A 183 39.29 -6.42 8.86
N ASP A 184 40.36 -6.41 8.08
CA ASP A 184 41.74 -6.34 8.58
C ASP A 184 42.09 -4.98 9.14
N GLU A 185 41.67 -3.89 8.49
CA GLU A 185 41.89 -2.53 9.01
C GLU A 185 41.23 -2.36 10.38
N VAL A 186 39.99 -2.84 10.54
CA VAL A 186 39.28 -2.80 11.84
C VAL A 186 39.98 -3.69 12.87
N TRP A 187 40.37 -4.91 12.49
CA TRP A 187 41.05 -5.83 13.40
C TRP A 187 42.42 -5.32 13.86
N GLN A 188 43.22 -4.78 12.95
CA GLN A 188 44.52 -4.19 13.27
C GLN A 188 44.37 -2.95 14.16
N ALA A 189 43.39 -2.08 13.91
CA ALA A 189 43.14 -0.92 14.75
C ALA A 189 42.81 -1.32 16.20
N VAL A 190 41.92 -2.30 16.38
CA VAL A 190 41.56 -2.81 17.71
C VAL A 190 42.74 -3.53 18.38
N ARG A 191 43.49 -4.35 17.64
CA ARG A 191 44.64 -5.09 18.19
C ARG A 191 45.76 -4.16 18.64
N ASN A 192 46.07 -3.14 17.85
CA ASN A 192 47.22 -2.27 18.09
C ASN A 192 46.93 -1.19 19.14
N SER A 193 45.68 -0.75 19.27
CA SER A 193 45.31 0.37 20.14
C SER A 193 43.86 0.30 20.62
N PRO A 194 43.49 -0.72 21.42
CA PRO A 194 42.11 -0.94 21.84
C PRO A 194 41.56 0.17 22.73
N GLY A 195 42.42 0.78 23.57
CA GLY A 195 42.07 1.96 24.37
C GLY A 195 41.69 3.18 23.50
N ALA A 196 42.46 3.45 22.44
CA ALA A 196 42.19 4.56 21.53
C ALA A 196 40.91 4.31 20.69
N ALA A 197 40.66 3.07 20.30
CA ALA A 197 39.41 2.67 19.65
C ALA A 197 38.20 2.89 20.58
N TRP A 198 38.32 2.51 21.86
CA TRP A 198 37.28 2.77 22.86
C TRP A 198 37.05 4.26 23.12
N ASP A 199 38.12 5.05 23.26
CA ASP A 199 38.02 6.49 23.48
C ASP A 199 37.38 7.21 22.30
N SER A 200 37.68 6.78 21.06
CA SER A 200 37.01 7.31 19.86
C SER A 200 35.51 7.03 19.88
N ALA A 201 35.10 5.81 20.27
CA ALA A 201 33.68 5.48 20.42
C ALA A 201 33.01 6.32 21.51
N ARG A 202 33.66 6.53 22.67
CA ARG A 202 33.15 7.41 23.74
C ARG A 202 32.98 8.86 23.27
N GLY A 203 33.83 9.35 22.38
CA GLY A 203 33.70 10.69 21.81
C GLY A 203 32.45 10.86 20.92
N LEU A 204 31.92 9.77 20.37
CA LEU A 204 30.73 9.75 19.51
C LEU A 204 29.44 9.44 20.27
N TYR A 205 29.52 8.68 21.37
CA TYR A 205 28.36 8.26 22.18
C TYR A 205 28.47 8.77 23.62
N GLY A 206 27.53 9.62 24.03
CA GLY A 206 27.59 10.35 25.30
C GLY A 206 27.50 9.53 26.59
N GLU A 207 27.16 8.23 26.53
CA GLU A 207 26.88 7.40 27.73
C GLU A 207 27.60 6.04 27.73
N LEU A 208 28.81 5.95 27.17
CA LEU A 208 29.60 4.72 27.27
C LEU A 208 30.40 4.67 28.59
N PRO A 209 30.38 3.54 29.33
CA PRO A 209 31.09 3.42 30.61
C PRO A 209 32.62 3.52 30.43
N GLU A 210 33.31 3.97 31.47
CA GLU A 210 34.76 3.82 31.50
C GLU A 210 35.11 2.36 31.72
N ILE A 211 35.87 1.77 30.79
CA ILE A 211 36.41 0.42 30.94
C ILE A 211 37.93 0.50 30.93
N SER A 212 38.57 -0.17 31.89
CA SER A 212 40.02 -0.36 31.86
C SER A 212 40.34 -1.61 31.05
N LEU A 213 40.79 -1.43 29.81
CA LEU A 213 41.33 -2.51 28.98
C LEU A 213 42.72 -2.88 29.52
N SER A 214 42.74 -3.62 30.64
CA SER A 214 43.94 -4.04 31.37
C SER A 214 44.49 -5.37 30.85
N ALA A 215 45.57 -5.91 31.44
CA ALA A 215 46.29 -7.13 31.03
C ALA A 215 45.44 -8.38 30.72
N SER A 216 44.19 -8.44 31.18
CA SER A 216 43.21 -9.47 30.79
C SER A 216 42.75 -9.34 29.33
N TYR A 217 42.70 -8.12 28.77
CA TYR A 217 42.39 -7.90 27.36
C TYR A 217 43.52 -8.38 26.45
N ASP A 218 44.78 -8.16 26.82
CA ASP A 218 45.95 -8.65 26.08
C ASP A 218 46.02 -10.19 26.04
N TRP A 219 45.73 -10.85 27.17
CA TRP A 219 45.61 -12.32 27.23
C TRP A 219 44.46 -12.84 26.34
N THR A 220 43.31 -12.15 26.36
CA THR A 220 42.14 -12.52 25.55
C THR A 220 42.42 -12.33 24.06
N LEU A 221 43.01 -11.20 23.68
CA LEU A 221 43.47 -10.91 22.32
C LEU A 221 44.50 -11.93 21.84
N ALA A 222 45.48 -12.31 22.66
CA ALA A 222 46.48 -13.30 22.29
C ALA A 222 45.87 -14.70 22.01
N ARG A 223 44.79 -15.04 22.72
CA ARG A 223 44.05 -16.30 22.49
C ARG A 223 43.14 -16.21 21.26
N LEU A 224 42.53 -15.06 21.02
CA LEU A 224 41.65 -14.82 19.87
C LEU A 224 42.43 -14.59 18.57
N SER A 225 43.64 -14.03 18.62
CA SER A 225 44.50 -13.86 17.45
C SER A 225 44.89 -15.21 16.83
N GLY A 226 45.13 -16.22 17.66
CA GLY A 226 45.35 -17.58 17.15
C GLY A 226 44.13 -18.21 16.47
N ILE A 227 42.91 -17.74 16.79
CA ILE A 227 41.66 -18.16 16.13
C ILE A 227 41.42 -17.32 14.87
N TRP A 228 41.82 -16.04 14.86
CA TRP A 228 41.80 -15.18 13.67
C TRP A 228 42.63 -15.77 12.53
N ASP A 229 43.87 -16.15 12.81
CA ASP A 229 44.78 -16.76 11.82
C ASP A 229 44.25 -18.10 11.24
N TRP A 230 43.32 -18.77 11.93
CA TRP A 230 42.65 -19.99 11.45
C TRP A 230 41.41 -19.72 10.59
N SER A 231 40.81 -18.53 10.70
CA SER A 231 39.52 -18.19 10.08
C SER A 231 39.59 -17.75 8.60
N GLY A 232 40.78 -17.67 8.00
CA GLY A 232 40.99 -17.32 6.59
C GLY A 232 40.74 -15.84 6.27
N ASP A 233 41.51 -15.32 5.31
CA ASP A 233 41.65 -13.88 5.02
C ASP A 233 40.57 -13.30 4.09
N ASP A 234 39.67 -14.09 3.51
CA ASP A 234 38.80 -13.61 2.43
C ASP A 234 37.31 -13.65 2.79
N VAL A 235 36.84 -12.65 3.55
CA VAL A 235 35.43 -12.22 3.45
C VAL A 235 35.43 -10.87 2.75
N ALA A 236 35.39 -10.92 1.43
CA ALA A 236 35.22 -9.72 0.62
C ALA A 236 33.98 -8.96 1.10
N ALA A 237 34.12 -7.64 1.29
CA ALA A 237 32.98 -6.77 1.52
C ALA A 237 31.94 -7.06 0.43
N PRO A 238 30.64 -7.24 0.77
CA PRO A 238 29.62 -7.51 -0.23
C PRO A 238 29.66 -6.40 -1.27
N ASP A 239 29.63 -6.78 -2.55
CA ASP A 239 29.62 -5.83 -3.65
C ASP A 239 28.45 -4.86 -3.46
N LEU A 240 28.79 -3.59 -3.19
CA LEU A 240 27.84 -2.52 -2.93
C LEU A 240 26.94 -2.25 -4.15
N ALA A 241 27.29 -2.77 -5.34
CA ALA A 241 26.47 -2.70 -6.53
C ALA A 241 25.46 -3.86 -6.67
N ALA A 242 25.66 -5.00 -5.99
CA ALA A 242 24.81 -6.19 -6.17
C ALA A 242 23.43 -6.02 -5.48
N PRO A 243 22.29 -6.37 -6.11
CA PRO A 243 21.00 -6.28 -5.45
C PRO A 243 20.95 -7.20 -4.21
N PRO A 244 20.18 -6.85 -3.16
CA PRO A 244 20.09 -7.69 -1.98
C PRO A 244 19.60 -9.11 -2.35
N PRO A 245 20.13 -10.16 -1.69
CA PRO A 245 19.62 -11.51 -1.89
C PRO A 245 18.13 -11.50 -1.58
N LYS A 246 17.32 -12.08 -2.48
CA LYS A 246 15.88 -12.22 -2.27
C LYS A 246 15.72 -13.06 -1.00
N GLY A 247 15.16 -12.45 0.05
CA GLY A 247 14.93 -13.13 1.32
C GLY A 247 14.22 -14.45 1.07
N GLY A 248 14.87 -15.55 1.45
CA GLY A 248 14.25 -16.86 1.45
C GLY A 248 13.03 -16.80 2.35
N THR A 249 11.86 -17.10 1.78
CA THR A 249 10.70 -17.46 2.57
C THR A 249 11.11 -18.58 3.51
N PRO A 250 10.83 -18.49 4.82
CA PRO A 250 10.98 -19.65 5.69
C PRO A 250 9.96 -20.70 5.24
N GLU A 251 10.45 -21.83 4.73
CA GLU A 251 9.70 -23.09 4.66
C GLU A 251 9.62 -23.73 6.05
#